data_AF-A0A4Q3U723-F1
#
_entry.id   AF-A0A4Q3U723-F1
#
_cell.length_a   1.000
_cell.length_b   1.000
_cell.length_c   1.000
_cell.angle_alpha   90.00
_cell.angle_beta   90.00
_cell.angle_gamma   90.00
#
_symmetry.space_group_name_H-M   'P 1'
#
loop_
_entity.id
_entity.type
_entity.pdbx_description
1 polymer ?
#
loop_
_entity_poly.entity_id
_entity_poly.type
_entity_poly.pdbx_seq_one_letter_code
_entity_poly.pdbx_strand_id
1 'polypeptide(L)'
;MSQPLPSWRSGKARDAIVEFVNAVTVQGGADFVPPPERIAVFDNDGTLWCEQPLQVQVAFAQARIKQLADADPTLKDRQPYKAFLEHDLATIHSLGKEGIFEVAFAAHAGVTIEAFDKLSKAWLAETRHPKFGRRYTELVYQPQLELLDYLRANGFKTFIVSGGGADFIRA
;
A
#
# COMPACT_ATOMS: atom_id res chain seq x y z
N MET A 1 24.88 16.69 15.67
CA MET A 1 23.86 16.54 14.62
C MET A 1 23.55 15.05 14.51
N SER A 2 22.28 14.64 14.43
CA SER A 2 21.93 13.23 14.28
C SER A 2 22.29 12.73 12.88
N GLN A 3 22.74 11.48 12.78
CA GLN A 3 23.02 10.83 11.51
C GLN A 3 21.72 10.71 10.68
N PRO A 4 21.72 11.06 9.37
CA PRO A 4 20.54 10.85 8.53
C PRO A 4 20.30 9.34 8.36
N LEU A 5 19.02 8.96 8.32
CA LEU A 5 18.54 7.60 8.10
C LEU A 5 19.02 6.59 9.17
N PRO A 6 18.65 6.78 10.46
CA PRO A 6 19.20 6.02 11.58
C PRO A 6 18.85 4.52 11.58
N SER A 7 17.72 4.12 10.99
CA SER A 7 17.32 2.70 10.89
C SER A 7 17.85 2.01 9.63
N TRP A 8 18.53 2.74 8.74
CA TRP A 8 19.17 2.16 7.57
C TRP A 8 20.52 1.55 7.95
N ARG A 9 20.74 0.29 7.55
CA ARG A 9 22.07 -0.33 7.67
C ARG A 9 23.07 0.46 6.84
N SER A 10 24.27 0.67 7.38
CA SER A 10 25.38 1.20 6.61
C SER A 10 25.67 0.34 5.39
N GLY A 11 25.89 0.99 4.24
CA GLY A 11 26.19 0.31 2.99
C GLY A 11 25.60 1.03 1.78
N LYS A 12 25.84 0.44 0.61
CA LYS A 12 25.62 1.04 -0.72
C LYS A 12 24.27 1.75 -0.89
N ALA A 13 23.18 1.18 -0.39
CA ALA A 13 21.85 1.77 -0.55
C ALA A 13 21.71 3.08 0.24
N ARG A 14 22.08 3.08 1.53
CA ARG A 14 22.03 4.27 2.39
C ARG A 14 22.96 5.36 1.84
N ASP A 15 24.17 4.97 1.47
CA ASP A 15 25.20 5.91 1.00
C ASP A 15 24.77 6.56 -0.31
N ALA A 16 24.26 5.77 -1.27
CA ALA A 16 23.75 6.29 -2.54
C ALA A 16 22.57 7.27 -2.36
N ILE A 17 21.66 7.02 -1.40
CA ILE A 17 20.57 7.94 -1.09
C ILE A 17 21.11 9.28 -0.59
N VAL A 18 22.03 9.25 0.38
CA VAL A 18 22.58 10.46 0.98
C VAL A 18 23.39 11.26 -0.04
N GLU A 19 24.25 10.58 -0.81
CA GLU A 19 25.04 11.17 -1.88
C GLU A 19 24.18 11.82 -2.96
N PHE A 20 23.15 11.10 -3.45
CA PHE A 20 22.22 11.63 -4.45
C PHE A 20 21.50 12.88 -3.95
N VAL A 21 20.94 12.82 -2.74
CA VAL A 21 20.23 13.97 -2.15
C VAL A 21 21.15 15.17 -2.00
N ASN A 22 22.39 14.97 -1.53
CA ASN A 22 23.38 16.05 -1.44
C ASN A 22 23.69 16.65 -2.82
N ALA A 23 23.96 15.81 -3.83
CA ALA A 23 24.29 16.27 -5.18
C ALA A 23 23.21 17.16 -5.79
N VAL A 24 21.94 16.77 -5.64
CA VAL A 24 20.81 17.49 -6.27
C VAL A 24 20.27 18.66 -5.45
N THR A 25 20.74 18.85 -4.21
CA THR A 25 20.26 19.91 -3.31
C THR A 25 21.25 21.06 -3.12
N VAL A 26 22.54 20.87 -3.43
CA VAL A 26 23.58 21.91 -3.32
C VAL A 26 23.42 22.96 -4.42
N GLN A 27 23.00 24.17 -4.03
CA GLN A 27 22.79 25.28 -4.96
C GLN A 27 24.08 25.63 -5.72
N GLY A 28 23.97 25.75 -7.05
CA GLY A 28 25.10 26.03 -7.94
C GLY A 28 25.97 24.80 -8.29
N GLY A 29 25.63 23.61 -7.75
CA GLY A 29 26.24 22.35 -8.16
C GLY A 29 25.80 21.91 -9.56
N ALA A 30 26.61 21.06 -10.21
CA ALA A 30 26.34 20.57 -11.56
C ALA A 30 25.05 19.74 -11.65
N ASP A 31 24.71 19.01 -10.59
CA ASP A 31 23.53 18.14 -10.51
C ASP A 31 22.34 18.81 -9.81
N PHE A 32 22.43 20.11 -9.50
CA PHE A 32 21.39 20.81 -8.74
C PHE A 32 20.02 20.73 -9.44
N VAL A 33 19.03 20.23 -8.71
CA VAL A 33 17.63 20.21 -9.15
C VAL A 33 16.86 21.27 -8.34
N PRO A 34 16.12 22.20 -8.98
CA PRO A 34 15.34 23.19 -8.26
C PRO A 34 14.21 22.50 -7.47
N PRO A 35 13.82 23.00 -6.27
CA PRO A 35 12.83 22.34 -5.42
C PRO A 35 11.50 21.92 -6.11
N PRO A 36 10.92 22.70 -7.05
CA PRO A 36 9.70 22.28 -7.74
C PRO A 36 9.81 20.99 -8.54
N GLU A 37 11.03 20.62 -8.99
CA GLU A 37 11.32 19.45 -9.84
C GLU A 37 11.77 18.23 -9.02
N ARG A 38 11.96 18.38 -7.70
CA ARG A 38 12.38 17.29 -6.80
C ARG A 38 11.19 16.37 -6.49
N ILE A 39 10.87 15.47 -7.41
CA ILE A 39 9.76 14.51 -7.26
C ILE A 39 10.33 13.13 -6.93
N ALA A 40 9.89 12.54 -5.81
CA ALA A 40 10.20 11.17 -5.43
C ALA A 40 8.90 10.34 -5.40
N VAL A 41 8.92 9.18 -6.04
CA VAL A 41 7.77 8.26 -6.12
C VAL A 41 8.09 6.94 -5.42
N PHE A 42 7.10 6.39 -4.72
CA PHE A 42 7.20 5.14 -3.97
C PHE A 42 6.01 4.26 -4.33
N ASP A 43 6.23 2.96 -4.52
CA ASP A 43 5.13 2.01 -4.38
C ASP A 43 4.72 1.90 -2.90
N ASN A 44 3.58 1.29 -2.60
CA ASN A 44 3.07 1.09 -1.24
C ASN A 44 3.29 -0.35 -0.75
N ASP A 45 2.61 -1.31 -1.38
CA ASP A 45 2.71 -2.73 -1.03
C ASP A 45 4.14 -3.25 -1.26
N GLY A 46 4.72 -3.89 -0.25
CA GLY A 46 6.10 -4.41 -0.31
C GLY A 46 7.20 -3.34 -0.25
N THR A 47 6.85 -2.06 -0.41
CA THR A 47 7.79 -0.93 -0.44
C THR A 47 7.70 -0.01 0.78
N LEU A 48 6.50 0.39 1.22
CA LEU A 48 6.28 1.20 2.42
C LEU A 48 5.71 0.38 3.59
N TRP A 49 4.98 -0.70 3.29
CA TRP A 49 4.43 -1.62 4.29
C TRP A 49 4.44 -3.09 3.83
N CYS A 50 4.14 -3.99 4.75
CA CYS A 50 4.10 -5.44 4.50
C CYS A 50 2.98 -5.84 3.52
N GLU A 51 3.32 -6.62 2.49
CA GLU A 51 2.37 -7.20 1.53
C GLU A 51 2.22 -8.73 1.65
N GLN A 52 2.95 -9.34 2.57
CA GLN A 52 2.93 -10.79 2.78
C GLN A 52 2.04 -11.13 3.96
N PRO A 53 1.31 -12.25 3.97
CA PRO A 53 1.21 -13.26 2.89
C PRO A 53 0.30 -12.82 1.73
N LEU A 54 -0.39 -11.69 1.89
CA LEU A 54 -1.34 -11.16 0.94
C LEU A 54 -1.36 -9.64 1.05
N GLN A 55 -1.46 -8.95 -0.08
CA GLN A 55 -1.59 -7.50 -0.13
C GLN A 55 -2.78 -7.03 0.71
N VAL A 56 -2.60 -5.92 1.42
CA VAL A 56 -3.54 -5.47 2.45
C VAL A 56 -4.93 -5.18 1.86
N GLN A 57 -4.99 -4.59 0.67
CA GLN A 57 -6.27 -4.31 0.01
C GLN A 57 -6.98 -5.59 -0.47
N VAL A 58 -6.23 -6.65 -0.81
CA VAL A 58 -6.83 -7.94 -1.15
C VAL A 58 -7.41 -8.61 0.10
N ALA A 59 -6.73 -8.50 1.25
CA ALA A 59 -7.29 -8.94 2.54
C ALA A 59 -8.56 -8.15 2.92
N PHE A 60 -8.56 -6.83 2.67
CA PHE A 60 -9.76 -6.01 2.82
C PHE A 60 -10.89 -6.48 1.90
N ALA A 61 -10.60 -6.73 0.61
CA ALA A 61 -11.59 -7.24 -0.34
C ALA A 61 -12.16 -8.58 0.10
N GLN A 62 -11.34 -9.51 0.60
CA GLN A 62 -11.82 -10.79 1.16
C GLN A 62 -12.78 -10.59 2.34
N ALA A 63 -12.45 -9.67 3.26
CA ALA A 63 -13.33 -9.34 4.38
C ALA A 63 -14.67 -8.75 3.90
N ARG A 64 -14.64 -7.88 2.86
CA ARG A 64 -15.84 -7.32 2.24
C ARG A 64 -16.69 -8.38 1.56
N ILE A 65 -16.10 -9.27 0.77
CA ILE A 65 -16.83 -10.37 0.13
C ILE A 65 -17.47 -11.29 1.16
N LYS A 66 -16.78 -11.58 2.28
CA LYS A 66 -17.37 -12.35 3.39
C LYS A 66 -18.60 -11.65 3.97
N GLN A 67 -18.52 -10.36 4.26
CA GLN A 67 -19.66 -9.58 4.76
C GLN A 67 -20.84 -9.58 3.77
N LEU A 68 -20.57 -9.45 2.47
CA LEU A 68 -21.59 -9.53 1.44
C LEU A 68 -22.21 -10.92 1.37
N ALA A 69 -21.41 -11.98 1.47
CA ALA A 69 -21.90 -13.36 1.45
C ALA A 69 -22.67 -13.75 2.73
N ASP A 70 -22.44 -13.08 3.84
CA ASP A 70 -23.24 -13.24 5.05
C ASP A 70 -24.60 -12.55 4.94
N ALA A 71 -24.70 -11.46 4.16
CA ALA A 71 -25.96 -10.79 3.84
C ALA A 71 -26.73 -11.47 2.69
N ASP A 72 -26.02 -11.99 1.69
CA ASP A 72 -26.55 -12.75 0.56
C ASP A 72 -25.81 -14.10 0.44
N PRO A 73 -26.34 -15.16 1.08
CA PRO A 73 -25.74 -16.48 1.04
C PRO A 73 -25.57 -17.08 -0.37
N THR A 74 -26.31 -16.59 -1.37
CA THR A 74 -26.20 -17.10 -2.74
C THR A 74 -24.82 -16.85 -3.35
N LEU A 75 -24.09 -15.85 -2.84
CA LEU A 75 -22.70 -15.57 -3.24
C LEU A 75 -21.74 -16.69 -2.86
N LYS A 76 -22.05 -17.52 -1.85
CA LYS A 76 -21.18 -18.64 -1.43
C LYS A 76 -21.07 -19.73 -2.50
N ASP A 77 -22.07 -19.84 -3.36
CA ASP A 77 -22.12 -20.84 -4.44
C ASP A 77 -21.85 -20.26 -5.84
N ARG A 78 -21.67 -18.94 -5.94
CA ARG A 78 -21.50 -18.22 -7.22
C ARG A 78 -20.03 -17.87 -7.47
N GLN A 79 -19.50 -18.18 -8.66
CA GLN A 79 -18.20 -17.64 -9.09
C GLN A 79 -18.33 -16.16 -9.48
N PRO A 80 -17.28 -15.33 -9.30
CA PRO A 80 -15.97 -15.62 -8.70
C PRO A 80 -15.96 -15.66 -7.15
N TYR A 81 -17.04 -15.25 -6.48
CA TYR A 81 -17.12 -15.08 -5.02
C TYR A 81 -16.76 -16.35 -4.24
N LYS A 82 -17.26 -17.51 -4.67
CA LYS A 82 -16.95 -18.82 -4.08
C LYS A 82 -15.44 -19.06 -4.02
N ALA A 83 -14.73 -18.94 -5.14
CA ALA A 83 -13.29 -19.17 -5.19
C ALA A 83 -12.50 -18.22 -4.28
N PHE A 84 -12.95 -16.96 -4.17
CA PHE A 84 -12.34 -16.00 -3.25
C PHE A 84 -12.61 -16.31 -1.76
N LEU A 85 -13.80 -16.81 -1.44
CA LEU A 85 -14.17 -17.23 -0.08
C LEU A 85 -13.46 -18.53 0.34
N GLU A 86 -13.22 -19.44 -0.60
CA GLU A 86 -12.53 -20.73 -0.37
C GLU A 86 -11.01 -20.64 -0.52
N HIS A 87 -10.47 -19.47 -0.89
CA HIS A 87 -9.06 -19.25 -1.20
C HIS A 87 -8.52 -20.16 -2.33
N ASP A 88 -9.37 -20.49 -3.30
CA ASP A 88 -9.00 -21.31 -4.46
C ASP A 88 -8.25 -20.47 -5.51
N LEU A 89 -6.94 -20.33 -5.29
CA LEU A 89 -6.04 -19.58 -6.17
C LEU A 89 -6.02 -20.12 -7.61
N ALA A 90 -6.18 -21.43 -7.80
CA ALA A 90 -6.21 -22.03 -9.13
C ALA A 90 -7.44 -21.55 -9.91
N THR A 91 -8.61 -21.57 -9.27
CA THR A 91 -9.84 -21.05 -9.88
C THR A 91 -9.76 -19.54 -10.08
N ILE A 92 -9.26 -18.77 -9.12
CA ILE A 92 -9.06 -17.32 -9.27
C ILE A 92 -8.17 -17.00 -10.47
N HIS A 93 -7.07 -17.74 -10.65
CA HIS A 93 -6.18 -17.57 -11.79
C HIS A 93 -6.88 -17.95 -13.11
N SER A 94 -7.68 -19.03 -13.11
CA SER A 94 -8.42 -19.48 -14.31
C SER A 94 -9.51 -18.51 -14.77
N LEU A 95 -10.12 -17.79 -13.82
CA LEU A 95 -11.13 -16.76 -14.08
C LEU A 95 -10.55 -15.49 -14.69
N GLY A 96 -9.21 -15.38 -14.71
CA GLY A 96 -8.49 -14.29 -15.35
C GLY A 96 -8.84 -12.92 -14.75
N LYS A 97 -8.58 -11.88 -15.54
CA LYS A 97 -8.78 -10.49 -15.11
C LYS A 97 -10.25 -10.19 -14.81
N GLU A 98 -11.19 -10.80 -15.53
CA GLU A 98 -12.62 -10.55 -15.39
C GLU A 98 -13.14 -10.97 -14.01
N GLY A 99 -12.80 -12.17 -13.53
CA GLY A 99 -13.21 -12.62 -12.20
C GLY A 99 -12.56 -11.81 -11.06
N ILE A 100 -11.30 -11.40 -11.23
CA ILE A 100 -10.62 -10.51 -10.29
C ILE A 100 -11.31 -9.13 -10.26
N PHE A 101 -11.65 -8.59 -11.43
CA PHE A 101 -12.36 -7.30 -11.52
C PHE A 101 -13.76 -7.40 -10.92
N GLU A 102 -14.53 -8.45 -11.17
CA GLU A 102 -15.87 -8.58 -10.59
C GLU A 102 -15.81 -8.62 -9.05
N VAL A 103 -14.87 -9.36 -8.45
CA VAL A 103 -14.68 -9.35 -6.99
C VAL A 103 -14.20 -7.99 -6.49
N ALA A 104 -13.25 -7.36 -7.17
CA ALA A 104 -12.79 -6.03 -6.83
C ALA A 104 -13.96 -5.03 -6.89
N PHE A 105 -14.77 -5.04 -7.94
CA PHE A 105 -15.97 -4.23 -8.05
C PHE A 105 -16.94 -4.54 -6.94
N ALA A 106 -17.31 -5.80 -6.66
CA ALA A 106 -18.26 -6.12 -5.61
C ALA A 106 -17.78 -5.69 -4.21
N ALA A 107 -16.48 -5.83 -3.93
CA ALA A 107 -15.90 -5.39 -2.65
C ALA A 107 -15.91 -3.86 -2.47
N HIS A 108 -15.90 -3.09 -3.57
CA HIS A 108 -15.74 -1.63 -3.58
C HIS A 108 -16.98 -0.85 -4.07
N ALA A 109 -17.92 -1.48 -4.78
CA ALA A 109 -19.06 -0.85 -5.44
C ALA A 109 -20.32 -0.86 -4.54
N GLY A 110 -21.34 -0.13 -4.97
CA GLY A 110 -22.61 0.00 -4.23
C GLY A 110 -22.54 0.92 -3.02
N VAL A 111 -21.44 1.65 -2.83
CA VAL A 111 -21.24 2.63 -1.77
C VAL A 111 -20.72 3.95 -2.37
N THR A 112 -20.98 5.08 -1.71
CA THR A 112 -20.35 6.35 -2.09
C THR A 112 -18.86 6.33 -1.70
N ILE A 113 -18.07 7.25 -2.26
CA ILE A 113 -16.65 7.39 -1.92
C ILE A 113 -16.48 7.61 -0.41
N GLU A 114 -17.35 8.42 0.21
CA GLU A 114 -17.33 8.68 1.65
C GLU A 114 -17.67 7.44 2.48
N ALA A 115 -18.58 6.59 1.99
CA ALA A 115 -18.89 5.33 2.64
C ALA A 115 -17.73 4.32 2.49
N PHE A 116 -17.08 4.28 1.33
CA PHE A 116 -15.88 3.47 1.11
C PHE A 116 -14.70 3.88 2.01
N ASP A 117 -14.47 5.20 2.14
CA ASP A 117 -13.45 5.77 3.03
C ASP A 117 -13.68 5.33 4.49
N LYS A 118 -14.92 5.45 4.98
CA LYS A 118 -15.28 5.00 6.34
C LYS A 118 -15.07 3.51 6.55
N LEU A 119 -15.48 2.69 5.59
CA LEU A 119 -15.29 1.23 5.64
C LEU A 119 -13.81 0.85 5.68
N SER A 120 -13.00 1.48 4.82
CA SER A 120 -11.56 1.25 4.73
C SER A 120 -10.85 1.64 6.03
N LYS A 121 -11.15 2.85 6.56
CA LYS A 121 -10.62 3.33 7.84
C LYS A 121 -10.99 2.42 9.00
N ALA A 122 -12.26 2.04 9.11
CA ALA A 122 -12.73 1.16 10.18
C ALA A 122 -12.01 -0.19 10.13
N TRP A 123 -11.90 -0.78 8.94
CA TRP A 123 -11.22 -2.05 8.76
C TRP A 123 -9.72 -1.96 9.08
N LEU A 124 -9.03 -0.91 8.62
CA LEU A 124 -7.60 -0.69 8.91
C LEU A 124 -7.34 -0.41 10.40
N ALA A 125 -8.28 0.19 11.11
CA ALA A 125 -8.18 0.49 12.54
C ALA A 125 -8.32 -0.76 13.43
N GLU A 126 -8.97 -1.82 12.95
CA GLU A 126 -9.27 -3.00 13.76
C GLU A 126 -8.49 -4.24 13.33
N THR A 127 -8.29 -4.42 12.02
CA THR A 127 -7.80 -5.67 11.47
C THR A 127 -6.32 -5.86 11.73
N ARG A 128 -5.98 -7.04 12.25
CA ARG A 128 -4.62 -7.43 12.59
C ARG A 128 -4.07 -8.44 11.60
N HIS A 129 -2.81 -8.26 11.26
CA HIS A 129 -2.07 -9.18 10.44
C HIS A 129 -1.89 -10.54 11.15
N PRO A 130 -2.17 -11.67 10.49
CA PRO A 130 -2.25 -12.99 11.13
C PRO A 130 -0.93 -13.44 11.76
N LYS A 131 0.21 -13.21 11.08
CA LYS A 131 1.54 -13.58 11.59
C LYS A 131 2.02 -12.72 12.77
N PHE A 132 1.79 -11.41 12.73
CA PHE A 132 2.40 -10.45 13.65
C PHE A 132 1.47 -10.02 14.79
N GLY A 133 0.16 -10.26 14.67
CA GLY A 133 -0.82 -9.84 15.69
C GLY A 133 -0.96 -8.32 15.84
N ARG A 134 -0.45 -7.53 14.88
CA ARG A 134 -0.48 -6.05 14.87
C ARG A 134 -1.37 -5.54 13.75
N ARG A 135 -1.86 -4.31 13.86
CA ARG A 135 -2.64 -3.69 12.78
C ARG A 135 -1.80 -3.57 11.52
N TYR A 136 -2.41 -3.67 10.35
CA TYR A 136 -1.69 -3.50 9.08
C TYR A 136 -0.97 -2.14 9.00
N THR A 137 -1.59 -1.08 9.51
CA THR A 137 -1.01 0.28 9.58
C THR A 137 0.22 0.40 10.49
N GLU A 138 0.46 -0.59 11.35
CA GLU A 138 1.67 -0.67 12.18
C GLU A 138 2.80 -1.45 11.50
N LEU A 139 2.53 -2.15 10.40
CA LEU A 139 3.48 -2.98 9.66
C LEU A 139 4.13 -2.21 8.51
N VAL A 140 4.38 -0.93 8.76
CA VAL A 140 5.17 -0.03 7.92
C VAL A 140 6.66 -0.25 8.16
N TYR A 141 7.48 0.06 7.17
CA TYR A 141 8.93 -0.04 7.30
C TYR A 141 9.50 1.24 7.88
N GLN A 142 9.97 1.18 9.13
CA GLN A 142 10.61 2.32 9.81
C GLN A 142 11.71 3.01 8.98
N PRO A 143 12.62 2.30 8.29
CA PRO A 143 13.60 2.94 7.40
C PRO A 143 12.94 3.78 6.29
N GLN A 144 11.80 3.35 5.76
CA GLN A 144 11.11 4.07 4.68
C GLN A 144 10.40 5.33 5.20
N LEU A 145 9.87 5.31 6.42
CA LEU A 145 9.36 6.53 7.06
C LEU A 145 10.46 7.58 7.21
N GLU A 146 11.65 7.16 7.65
CA GLU A 146 12.81 8.04 7.75
C GLU A 146 13.27 8.57 6.39
N LEU A 147 13.21 7.75 5.33
CA LEU A 147 13.54 8.20 3.98
C LEU A 147 12.54 9.24 3.47
N LEU A 148 11.25 9.02 3.68
CA LEU A 148 10.21 9.98 3.32
C LEU A 148 10.41 11.33 4.04
N ASP A 149 10.72 11.30 5.34
CA ASP A 149 11.03 12.51 6.11
C ASP A 149 12.31 13.19 5.63
N TYR A 150 13.37 12.42 5.39
CA TYR A 150 14.65 12.92 4.88
C TYR A 150 14.49 13.62 3.53
N LEU A 151 13.73 13.03 2.60
CA LEU A 151 13.46 13.62 1.29
C LEU A 151 12.65 14.92 1.43
N ARG A 152 11.59 14.93 2.24
CA ARG A 152 10.79 16.13 2.50
C ARG A 152 11.61 17.26 3.12
N ALA A 153 12.49 16.95 4.07
CA ALA A 153 13.40 17.91 4.68
C ALA A 153 14.37 18.54 3.66
N ASN A 154 14.66 17.83 2.56
CA ASN A 154 15.51 18.29 1.47
C ASN A 154 14.70 18.84 0.26
N GLY A 155 13.43 19.17 0.47
CA GLY A 155 12.60 19.85 -0.52
C GLY A 155 12.03 18.95 -1.61
N PHE A 156 12.04 17.63 -1.43
CA PHE A 156 11.34 16.72 -2.32
C PHE A 156 9.84 16.67 -2.01
N LYS A 157 9.03 16.50 -3.06
CA LYS A 157 7.65 16.05 -2.95
C LYS A 157 7.62 14.53 -3.09
N THR A 158 7.03 13.86 -2.10
CA THR A 158 6.91 12.39 -2.07
C THR A 158 5.51 11.97 -2.51
N PHE A 159 5.41 11.08 -3.49
CA PHE A 159 4.14 10.52 -3.99
C PHE A 159 4.10 9.01 -3.85
N ILE A 160 2.90 8.46 -3.67
CA ILE A 160 2.66 7.02 -3.81
C ILE A 160 2.17 6.76 -5.23
N VAL A 161 2.82 5.82 -5.92
CA VAL A 161 2.45 5.30 -7.23
C VAL A 161 2.34 3.78 -7.09
N SER A 162 1.12 3.29 -6.94
CA SER A 162 0.87 1.89 -6.58
C SER A 162 -0.20 1.27 -7.48
N GLY A 163 -0.19 -0.06 -7.56
CA GLY A 163 -1.27 -0.85 -8.15
C GLY A 163 -2.52 -0.93 -7.26
N GLY A 164 -2.39 -0.56 -5.98
CA GLY A 164 -3.52 -0.47 -5.06
C GLY A 164 -4.49 0.67 -5.40
N GLY A 165 -5.73 0.55 -4.97
CA GLY A 165 -6.78 1.55 -5.14
C GLY A 165 -6.47 2.83 -4.36
N ALA A 166 -6.46 3.96 -5.06
CA ALA A 166 -6.07 5.25 -4.50
C ALA A 166 -6.90 5.65 -3.27
N ASP A 167 -8.21 5.35 -3.25
CA ASP A 167 -9.07 5.70 -2.12
C ASP A 167 -8.81 4.82 -0.89
N PHE A 168 -8.39 3.57 -1.09
CA PHE A 168 -7.97 2.69 0.01
C PHE A 168 -6.64 3.16 0.62
N ILE A 169 -5.69 3.60 -0.20
CA ILE A 169 -4.40 4.13 0.26
C ILE A 169 -4.56 5.47 0.99
N ARG A 170 -5.57 6.28 0.63
CA ARG A 170 -5.89 7.56 1.28
C ARG A 170 -6.63 7.42 2.61
N ALA A 171 -7.23 6.26 2.86
CA ALA A 171 -8.03 5.97 4.05
C ALA A 171 -7.15 5.86 5.30
#